data_AF-A0A3D2N2Y8-F1
#
_entry.id   AF-A0A3D2N2Y8-F1
#
_cell.length_a   1.000
_cell.length_b   1.000
_cell.length_c   1.000
_cell.angle_alpha   90.00
_cell.angle_beta   90.00
_cell.angle_gamma   90.00
#
_symmetry.space_group_name_H-M   'P 1'
#
loop_
_entity.id
_entity.type
_entity.pdbx_description
1 polymer ?
#
loop_
_entity_poly.entity_id
_entity_poly.type
_entity_poly.pdbx_seq_one_letter_code
_entity_poly.pdbx_strand_id
1 'polypeptide(L)'
;MTELIENIRDTIDKKKVKSYCNKILKKCSFKSERDLQNISGLATWLYIYGYYDEMIAVCDLVKDMEFEGDYDIWFVPEMAMCLKARVFRERGMLREAQILVDKINEHRDPALYVNLVDIYEENMDENIAEELKNRP
;
A
#
# COMPACT_ATOMS: atom_id res chain seq x y z
N MET A 1 13.32 8.22 2.14
CA MET A 1 12.41 8.02 0.98
C MET A 1 13.18 7.89 -0.33
N THR A 2 13.87 8.93 -0.81
CA THR A 2 14.50 8.94 -2.15
C THR A 2 15.37 7.72 -2.42
N GLU A 3 16.34 7.44 -1.54
CA GLU A 3 17.26 6.30 -1.68
C GLU A 3 16.52 4.94 -1.76
N LEU A 4 15.50 4.74 -0.94
CA LEU A 4 14.65 3.54 -0.99
C LEU A 4 13.99 3.38 -2.36
N ILE A 5 13.38 4.45 -2.87
CA ILE A 5 12.63 4.42 -4.14
C ILE A 5 13.58 4.27 -5.34
N GLU A 6 14.76 4.89 -5.29
CA GLU A 6 15.82 4.70 -6.30
C GLU A 6 16.32 3.26 -6.30
N ASN A 7 16.63 2.69 -5.13
CA ASN A 7 17.05 1.30 -5.03
C ASN A 7 15.99 0.34 -5.59
N ILE A 8 14.72 0.52 -5.23
CA ILE A 8 13.61 -0.29 -5.77
C ILE A 8 13.52 -0.15 -7.30
N ARG A 9 13.60 1.08 -7.83
CA ARG A 9 13.54 1.35 -9.28
C ARG A 9 14.66 0.64 -10.05
N ASP A 10 15.85 0.65 -9.48
CA ASP A 10 17.08 0.21 -10.15
C ASP A 10 17.30 -1.30 -10.03
N THR A 11 16.76 -1.93 -8.99
CA THR A 11 16.90 -3.38 -8.73
C THR A 11 15.73 -4.22 -9.28
N ILE A 12 14.51 -3.68 -9.31
CA ILE A 12 13.31 -4.43 -9.70
C ILE A 12 12.92 -4.13 -11.16
N ASP A 13 13.16 -5.09 -12.05
CA ASP A 13 12.84 -4.97 -13.48
C ASP A 13 11.36 -5.28 -13.79
N LYS A 14 10.46 -4.43 -13.27
CA LYS A 14 9.03 -4.48 -13.56
C LYS A 14 8.54 -3.11 -14.00
N LYS A 15 7.88 -3.06 -15.17
CA LYS A 15 7.41 -1.80 -15.81
C LYS A 15 6.51 -0.97 -14.88
N LYS A 16 5.59 -1.62 -14.16
CA LYS A 16 4.69 -0.94 -13.22
C LYS A 16 5.45 -0.35 -12.03
N VAL A 17 6.36 -1.13 -11.43
CA VAL A 17 7.24 -0.68 -10.33
C VAL A 17 8.04 0.55 -10.75
N LYS A 18 8.78 0.47 -11.86
CA LYS A 18 9.56 1.60 -12.40
C LYS A 18 8.71 2.84 -12.67
N SER A 19 7.49 2.66 -13.18
CA SER A 19 6.57 3.78 -13.44
C SER A 19 6.18 4.51 -12.16
N TYR A 20 5.81 3.78 -11.10
CA TYR A 20 5.45 4.40 -9.82
C TYR A 20 6.64 5.03 -9.13
N CYS A 21 7.81 4.37 -9.11
CA CYS A 21 9.04 4.96 -8.58
C CYS A 21 9.36 6.30 -9.25
N ASN A 22 9.27 6.38 -10.58
CA ASN A 22 9.52 7.63 -11.31
C ASN A 22 8.51 8.74 -10.97
N LYS A 23 7.24 8.40 -10.73
CA LYS A 23 6.23 9.39 -10.31
C LYS A 23 6.56 9.94 -8.93
N ILE A 24 6.89 9.06 -7.97
CA ILE A 24 7.24 9.44 -6.59
C ILE A 24 8.52 10.29 -6.57
N LEU A 25 9.57 9.89 -7.28
CA LEU A 25 10.85 10.61 -7.35
C LEU A 25 10.70 11.98 -8.02
N LYS A 26 9.79 12.12 -8.98
CA LYS A 26 9.50 13.41 -9.62
C LYS A 26 8.88 14.40 -8.63
N LYS A 27 7.92 13.95 -7.82
CA LYS A 27 7.24 14.74 -6.79
C LYS A 27 6.49 13.82 -5.84
N CYS A 28 6.71 13.98 -4.54
CA CYS A 28 5.89 13.38 -3.50
C CYS A 28 5.93 14.27 -2.26
N SER A 29 4.82 14.96 -1.99
CA SER A 29 4.70 15.91 -0.87
C SER A 29 4.06 15.30 0.37
N PHE A 30 3.50 14.09 0.28
CA PHE A 30 2.68 13.43 1.30
C PHE A 30 1.39 14.18 1.68
N LYS A 31 1.02 15.23 0.95
CA LYS A 31 -0.13 16.10 1.26
C LYS A 31 -1.25 16.03 0.24
N SER A 32 -1.07 15.28 -0.85
CA SER A 32 -2.10 15.16 -1.89
C SER A 32 -2.46 13.70 -2.09
N GLU A 33 -3.75 13.46 -2.33
CA GLU A 33 -4.31 12.14 -2.62
C GLU A 33 -3.49 11.43 -3.71
N ARG A 34 -3.15 12.14 -4.79
CA ARG A 34 -2.36 11.58 -5.90
C ARG A 34 -0.95 11.15 -5.49
N ASP A 35 -0.28 11.89 -4.60
CA ASP A 35 1.04 11.49 -4.11
C ASP A 35 0.92 10.19 -3.30
N LEU A 36 -0.07 10.11 -2.42
CA LEU A 36 -0.34 8.94 -1.59
C LEU A 36 -0.75 7.73 -2.45
N GLN A 37 -1.57 7.95 -3.48
CA GLN A 37 -1.98 6.90 -4.43
C GLN A 37 -0.78 6.33 -5.19
N ASN A 38 0.24 7.14 -5.46
CA ASN A 38 1.47 6.63 -6.07
C ASN A 38 2.24 5.72 -5.11
N ILE A 39 2.30 6.06 -3.81
CA ILE A 39 2.92 5.22 -2.77
C ILE A 39 2.16 3.91 -2.62
N SER A 40 0.84 3.97 -2.41
CA SER A 40 0.01 2.77 -2.26
C SER A 40 0.05 1.90 -3.53
N GLY A 41 -0.01 2.51 -4.72
CA GLY A 41 0.13 1.80 -5.98
C GLY A 41 1.47 1.08 -6.12
N LEU A 42 2.58 1.71 -5.72
CA LEU A 42 3.89 1.04 -5.68
C LEU A 42 3.87 -0.17 -4.76
N ALA A 43 3.36 -0.02 -3.53
CA ALA A 43 3.27 -1.11 -2.55
C ALA A 43 2.44 -2.29 -3.09
N THR A 44 1.28 -2.02 -3.69
CA THR A 44 0.43 -3.03 -4.32
C THR A 44 1.17 -3.82 -5.40
N TRP A 45 1.90 -3.15 -6.31
CA TRP A 45 2.65 -3.87 -7.36
C TRP A 45 3.83 -4.67 -6.80
N LEU A 46 4.51 -4.16 -5.77
CA LEU A 46 5.57 -4.91 -5.09
C LEU A 46 5.01 -6.18 -4.45
N TYR A 47 3.86 -6.11 -3.79
CA TYR A 47 3.15 -7.27 -3.26
C TYR A 47 2.76 -8.28 -4.37
N ILE A 48 2.13 -7.82 -5.45
CA ILE A 48 1.73 -8.68 -6.59
C ILE A 48 2.93 -9.44 -7.18
N TYR A 49 4.10 -8.79 -7.20
CA TYR A 49 5.34 -9.40 -7.70
C TYR A 49 6.14 -10.19 -6.66
N GLY A 50 5.70 -10.23 -5.40
CA GLY A 50 6.35 -10.98 -4.32
C GLY A 50 7.54 -10.27 -3.65
N TYR A 51 7.73 -8.97 -3.90
CA TYR A 51 8.77 -8.13 -3.27
C TYR A 51 8.28 -7.58 -1.93
N TYR A 52 8.06 -8.49 -0.98
CA TYR A 52 7.36 -8.19 0.27
C TYR A 52 8.14 -7.26 1.21
N ASP A 53 9.47 -7.36 1.26
CA ASP A 53 10.27 -6.52 2.16
C ASP A 53 10.33 -5.07 1.66
N GLU A 54 10.49 -4.89 0.34
CA GLU A 54 10.40 -3.59 -0.32
C GLU A 54 8.99 -3.01 -0.19
N MET A 55 7.95 -3.85 -0.34
CA MET A 55 6.57 -3.43 -0.14
C MET A 55 6.35 -2.90 1.27
N ILE A 56 6.81 -3.63 2.30
CA ILE A 56 6.69 -3.20 3.70
C ILE A 56 7.42 -1.86 3.91
N ALA A 57 8.63 -1.71 3.37
CA ALA A 57 9.39 -0.46 3.45
C ALA A 57 8.68 0.72 2.77
N VAL A 58 7.98 0.48 1.65
CA VAL A 58 7.15 1.49 0.99
C VAL A 58 5.92 1.86 1.81
N CYS A 59 5.22 0.87 2.39
CA CYS A 59 4.11 1.15 3.30
C CYS A 59 4.57 1.98 4.51
N ASP A 60 5.77 1.73 5.02
CA ASP A 60 6.33 2.48 6.16
C ASP A 60 6.59 3.97 5.88
N LEU A 61 6.52 4.41 4.63
CA LEU A 61 6.59 5.84 4.29
C LEU A 61 5.36 6.63 4.79
N VAL A 62 4.22 5.98 5.03
CA VAL A 62 2.97 6.63 5.45
C VAL A 62 2.46 6.16 6.82
N LYS A 63 3.22 5.33 7.55
CA LYS A 63 2.79 4.72 8.82
C LYS A 63 2.49 5.71 9.96
N ASP A 64 3.15 6.87 9.91
CA ASP A 64 3.10 7.92 10.93
C ASP A 64 2.16 9.08 10.53
N MET A 65 1.43 8.95 9.41
CA MET A 65 0.38 9.91 9.08
C MET A 65 -0.78 9.75 10.06
N GLU A 66 -1.38 10.88 10.45
CA GLU A 66 -2.52 10.96 11.36
C GLU A 66 -3.77 11.44 10.61
N PHE A 67 -4.94 11.09 11.12
CA PHE A 67 -6.21 11.52 10.54
C PHE A 67 -6.46 13.00 10.87
N GLU A 68 -6.53 13.85 9.83
CA GLU A 68 -6.77 15.29 9.96
C GLU A 68 -8.23 15.71 9.64
N GLY A 69 -9.15 14.75 9.52
CA GLY A 69 -10.56 15.01 9.20
C GLY A 69 -10.95 14.88 7.72
N ASP A 70 -9.99 14.61 6.83
CA ASP A 70 -10.20 14.41 5.39
C ASP A 70 -10.08 12.92 5.04
N TYR A 71 -11.22 12.29 4.75
CA TYR A 71 -11.30 10.87 4.43
C TYR A 71 -10.76 10.52 3.03
N ASP A 72 -10.78 11.45 2.08
CA ASP A 72 -10.25 11.21 0.73
C ASP A 72 -8.72 11.05 0.79
N ILE A 73 -8.08 11.83 1.66
CA ILE A 73 -6.64 11.73 1.94
C ILE A 73 -6.33 10.52 2.82
N TRP A 74 -7.10 10.33 3.90
CA TRP A 74 -6.85 9.30 4.91
C TRP A 74 -7.00 7.88 4.39
N PHE A 75 -7.91 7.67 3.44
CA PHE A 75 -8.17 6.36 2.84
C PHE A 75 -6.90 5.70 2.27
N VAL A 76 -5.96 6.49 1.75
CA VAL A 76 -4.79 5.94 1.05
C VAL A 76 -3.71 5.38 2.01
N PRO A 77 -3.29 6.09 3.07
CA PRO A 77 -2.48 5.50 4.14
C PRO A 77 -3.13 4.26 4.77
N GLU A 78 -4.45 4.27 4.97
CA GLU A 78 -5.18 3.10 5.49
C GLU A 78 -5.03 1.88 4.57
N MET A 79 -5.18 2.04 3.25
CA MET A 79 -4.97 0.96 2.28
C MET A 79 -3.55 0.39 2.37
N ALA A 80 -2.53 1.25 2.46
CA ALA A 80 -1.14 0.80 2.60
C ALA A 80 -0.93 0.00 3.90
N MET A 81 -1.54 0.42 5.01
CA MET A 81 -1.47 -0.30 6.28
C MET A 81 -2.27 -1.61 6.24
N CYS A 82 -3.41 -1.67 5.54
CA CYS A 82 -4.16 -2.90 5.31
C CYS A 82 -3.32 -3.94 4.55
N LEU A 83 -2.62 -3.50 3.49
CA LEU A 83 -1.71 -4.37 2.73
C LEU A 83 -0.57 -4.92 3.59
N LYS A 84 0.02 -4.06 4.43
CA LYS A 84 1.07 -4.47 5.37
C LYS A 84 0.54 -5.48 6.39
N ALA A 85 -0.65 -5.25 6.94
CA ALA A 85 -1.30 -6.17 7.86
C ALA A 85 -1.59 -7.53 7.21
N ARG A 86 -2.02 -7.55 5.94
CA ARG A 86 -2.20 -8.78 5.15
C ARG A 86 -0.90 -9.59 5.07
N VAL A 87 0.20 -8.97 4.66
CA VAL A 87 1.50 -9.66 4.60
C VAL A 87 2.00 -10.13 5.96
N PHE A 88 1.73 -9.37 7.03
CA PHE A 88 2.03 -9.83 8.38
C PHE A 88 1.24 -11.09 8.75
N ARG A 89 -0.06 -11.17 8.41
CA ARG A 89 -0.84 -12.40 8.58
C ARG A 89 -0.27 -13.56 7.78
N GLU A 90 0.06 -13.35 6.52
CA GLU A 90 0.64 -14.37 5.62
C GLU A 90 1.99 -14.89 6.15
N ARG A 91 2.76 -14.05 6.85
CA ARG A 91 4.03 -14.41 7.51
C ARG A 91 3.88 -14.96 8.94
N GLY A 92 2.65 -15.13 9.44
CA GLY A 92 2.39 -15.61 10.80
C GLY A 92 2.61 -14.58 11.91
N MET A 93 2.84 -13.32 11.57
CA MET A 93 3.01 -12.18 12.49
C MET A 93 1.63 -11.65 12.93
N LEU A 94 0.83 -12.51 13.57
CA LEU A 94 -0.58 -12.23 13.84
C LEU A 94 -0.80 -11.06 14.80
N ARG A 95 0.10 -10.90 15.79
CA ARG A 95 -0.01 -9.83 16.78
C ARG A 95 0.28 -8.47 16.15
N GLU A 96 1.32 -8.39 15.33
CA GLU A 96 1.70 -7.18 14.59
C GLU A 96 0.63 -6.80 13.58
N ALA A 97 0.04 -7.77 12.89
CA ALA A 97 -1.10 -7.55 12.01
C ALA A 97 -2.30 -6.98 12.78
N GLN A 98 -2.62 -7.52 13.95
CA GLN A 98 -3.74 -7.05 14.77
C GLN A 98 -3.53 -5.61 15.24
N ILE A 99 -2.32 -5.25 15.70
CA ILE A 99 -2.01 -3.88 16.11
C ILE A 99 -2.26 -2.88 14.98
N LEU A 100 -1.88 -3.23 13.73
CA LEU A 100 -2.15 -2.39 12.58
C LEU A 100 -3.65 -2.26 12.30
N VAL A 101 -4.39 -3.37 12.34
CA VAL A 101 -5.84 -3.37 12.12
C VAL A 101 -6.57 -2.54 13.18
N ASP A 102 -6.17 -2.66 14.45
CA ASP A 102 -6.75 -1.87 15.54
C ASP A 102 -6.55 -0.37 15.30
N LYS A 103 -5.32 0.05 14.96
CA LYS A 103 -5.00 1.45 14.62
C LYS A 103 -5.82 1.96 13.43
N ILE A 104 -5.94 1.17 12.37
CA ILE A 104 -6.74 1.53 11.19
C ILE A 104 -8.20 1.73 11.59
N ASN A 105 -8.74 0.88 12.47
CA ASN A 105 -10.14 0.95 12.86
C ASN A 105 -10.49 2.12 13.79
N GLU A 106 -9.52 2.82 14.40
CA GLU A 106 -9.76 3.97 15.30
C GLU A 106 -10.51 5.12 14.63
N HIS A 107 -10.29 5.32 13.33
CA HIS A 107 -10.83 6.44 12.57
C HIS A 107 -11.86 6.02 11.52
N ARG A 108 -12.28 4.74 11.52
CA ARG A 108 -13.28 4.27 10.57
C ARG A 108 -14.66 4.72 10.95
N ASP A 109 -15.37 5.27 9.96
CA ASP A 109 -16.81 5.48 10.03
C ASP A 109 -17.54 4.29 9.40
N PRO A 110 -18.29 3.48 10.19
CA PRO A 110 -19.07 2.35 9.67
C PRO A 110 -20.13 2.75 8.63
N ALA A 111 -20.58 4.02 8.62
CA ALA A 111 -21.56 4.52 7.67
C ALA A 111 -20.94 4.90 6.31
N LEU A 112 -19.64 5.19 6.26
CA LEU A 112 -18.93 5.50 5.03
C LEU A 112 -18.42 4.25 4.30
N TYR A 113 -18.28 3.12 5.02
CA TYR A 113 -17.57 1.95 4.50
C TYR A 113 -18.22 0.62 4.90
N VAL A 114 -18.91 -0.03 3.96
CA VAL A 114 -19.21 -1.47 4.08
C VAL A 114 -17.89 -2.22 3.90
N ASN A 115 -17.25 -2.54 5.02
CA ASN A 115 -16.03 -3.34 5.16
C ASN A 115 -14.95 -3.15 4.07
N LEU A 116 -14.25 -2.01 4.10
CA LEU A 116 -13.13 -1.70 3.22
C LEU A 116 -11.99 -2.72 3.23
N VAL A 117 -11.78 -3.46 4.33
CA VAL A 117 -10.77 -4.53 4.33
C VAL A 117 -11.16 -5.60 3.32
N ASP A 118 -12.42 -6.04 3.36
CA ASP A 118 -12.92 -7.05 2.44
C ASP A 118 -12.88 -6.53 1.00
N ILE A 119 -13.37 -5.31 0.74
CA ILE A 119 -13.32 -4.70 -0.60
C ILE A 119 -11.87 -4.56 -1.10
N TYR A 120 -10.95 -4.17 -0.23
CA TYR A 120 -9.54 -4.07 -0.58
C TYR A 120 -8.93 -5.45 -0.86
N GLU A 121 -9.24 -6.45 -0.05
CA GLU A 121 -8.80 -7.83 -0.24
C GLU A 121 -9.32 -8.40 -1.56
N GLU A 122 -10.61 -8.20 -1.87
CA GLU A 122 -11.23 -8.59 -3.15
C GLU A 122 -10.54 -7.91 -4.34
N ASN A 123 -10.39 -6.58 -4.30
CA ASN A 123 -9.71 -5.82 -5.36
C ASN A 123 -8.25 -6.28 -5.54
N MET A 124 -7.55 -6.59 -4.46
CA MET A 124 -6.18 -7.10 -4.52
C MET A 124 -6.15 -8.48 -5.18
N ASP A 125 -7.07 -9.37 -4.83
CA ASP A 125 -7.16 -10.71 -5.40
C ASP A 125 -7.51 -10.65 -6.91
N GLU A 126 -8.38 -9.72 -7.32
CA GLU A 126 -8.67 -9.45 -8.73
C GLU A 126 -7.43 -8.98 -9.50
N ASN A 127 -6.68 -8.01 -8.96
CA ASN A 127 -5.45 -7.51 -9.56
C ASN A 127 -4.39 -8.62 -9.68
N ILE A 128 -4.25 -9.48 -8.66
CA ILE A 128 -3.37 -10.65 -8.71
C ILE A 128 -3.82 -11.60 -9.83
N ALA A 129 -5.12 -11.92 -9.90
CA ALA A 129 -5.66 -12.82 -10.91
C ALA A 129 -5.46 -12.28 -12.34
N GLU A 130 -5.63 -10.97 -12.56
CA GLU A 130 -5.38 -10.33 -13.85
C GLU A 130 -3.90 -10.40 -14.22
N GLU A 131 -2.98 -10.07 -13.32
CA GLU A 131 -1.54 -10.15 -13.60
C GLU A 131 -1.11 -11.60 -13.89
N LEU A 132 -1.65 -12.59 -13.17
CA LEU A 132 -1.37 -14.01 -13.42
C LEU A 132 -1.86 -14.47 -14.81
N LYS A 133 -3.01 -13.99 -15.29
CA LYS A 133 -3.51 -14.27 -16.65
C LYS A 133 -2.61 -13.70 -17.75
N ASN A 134 -1.92 -12.60 -17.44
CA ASN A 134 -1.03 -11.92 -18.38
C ASN A 134 0.42 -12.44 -18.35
N ARG A 135 0.71 -13.49 -17.55
CA ARG A 135 2.00 -14.18 -17.59
C ARG A 135 2.03 -15.13 -18.80
N PRO A 136 3.03 -15.02 -19.69
CA PRO A 136 3.20 -15.93 -20.83
C PRO A 136 3.54 -17.35 -20.41
#